data_AF-A0A1V6ICG4-F1
#
_entry.id   AF-A0A1V6ICG4-F1
#
_cell.length_a   1.000
_cell.length_b   1.000
_cell.length_c   1.000
_cell.angle_alpha   90.00
_cell.angle_beta   90.00
_cell.angle_gamma   90.00
#
_symmetry.space_group_name_H-M   'P 1'
#
loop_
_entity.id
_entity.type
_entity.pdbx_description
1 polymer ?
#
loop_
_entity_poly.entity_id
_entity_poly.type
_entity_poly.pdbx_seq_one_letter_code
_entity_poly.pdbx_strand_id
1 'polypeptide(L)'
;MDKDHNRMVVTAVGEPKFLANAVVDAVGIAIEVIDMRRHKGQHPRMGAVDVIPFIPVKNTTMDEAIELSKEVAKTVWEKYRLPAFLYEASTDNPLHKNLADIRRGQFEEMPQKIKLPEWKPDFGETYIHPTAGVVAIGARMPLIAFNVNLDTNSITIANKIAKAIRHSNGGLRYCKAIGIELKERNITQVSMNLTDYTRTPIYRVVELVRIEAKRYGVNIVGSEIVGLVPMEALVDAVTYYMGLEGFGIEKVLESHLTDLIP
;
A
#
# COMPACT_ATOMS: atom_id res chain seq x y z
N MET A 1 0.13 14.62 7.64
CA MET A 1 -0.65 14.72 6.39
C MET A 1 0.33 15.10 5.30
N ASP A 2 0.49 14.24 4.31
CA ASP A 2 1.42 14.44 3.21
C ASP A 2 0.78 15.39 2.20
N LYS A 3 1.13 16.68 2.28
CA LYS A 3 0.52 17.75 1.48
C LYS A 3 0.76 17.54 -0.02
N ASP A 4 1.91 16.99 -0.39
CA ASP A 4 2.27 16.77 -1.79
C ASP A 4 1.45 15.65 -2.42
N HIS A 5 1.14 14.60 -1.65
CA HIS A 5 0.34 13.47 -2.15
C HIS A 5 -1.18 13.68 -2.06
N ASN A 6 -1.66 14.64 -1.24
CA ASN A 6 -3.07 14.91 -0.95
C ASN A 6 -3.88 13.63 -0.65
N ARG A 7 -3.33 12.80 0.24
CA ARG A 7 -3.95 11.55 0.71
C ARG A 7 -3.71 11.38 2.20
N MET A 8 -4.56 10.55 2.81
CA MET A 8 -4.39 10.06 4.18
C MET A 8 -4.39 8.54 4.16
N VAL A 9 -3.58 7.94 5.03
CA VAL A 9 -3.66 6.51 5.35
C VAL A 9 -4.14 6.43 6.79
N VAL A 10 -5.21 5.66 7.00
CA VAL A 10 -5.74 5.36 8.32
C VAL A 10 -5.50 3.89 8.58
N THR A 11 -4.94 3.57 9.74
CA THR A 11 -4.73 2.19 10.18
C THR A 11 -5.58 1.95 11.41
N ALA A 12 -6.41 0.91 11.35
CA ALA A 12 -7.20 0.43 12.48
C ALA A 12 -6.92 -1.08 12.64
N VAL A 13 -6.92 -1.54 13.89
CA VAL A 13 -6.71 -2.94 14.28
C VAL A 13 -7.83 -3.31 15.23
N GLY A 14 -8.42 -4.48 15.04
CA GLY A 14 -9.49 -4.97 15.89
C GLY A 14 -10.03 -6.29 15.38
N GLU A 15 -10.97 -6.85 16.13
CA GLU A 15 -11.67 -8.07 15.75
C GLU A 15 -12.42 -7.90 14.40
N PRO A 16 -12.44 -8.92 13.54
CA PRO A 16 -12.94 -8.83 12.17
C PRO A 16 -14.29 -8.13 12.02
N LYS A 17 -15.29 -8.53 12.80
CA LYS A 17 -16.66 -8.02 12.70
C LYS A 17 -16.77 -6.54 13.08
N PHE A 18 -16.14 -6.14 14.18
CA PHE A 18 -16.17 -4.74 14.63
C PHE A 18 -15.38 -3.84 13.70
N LEU A 19 -14.23 -4.32 13.21
CA LEU A 19 -13.40 -3.62 12.25
C LEU A 19 -14.14 -3.42 10.92
N ALA A 20 -14.82 -4.44 10.40
CA ALA A 20 -15.62 -4.33 9.19
C ALA A 20 -16.71 -3.26 9.29
N ASN A 21 -17.48 -3.24 10.39
CA ASN A 21 -18.51 -2.22 10.61
C ASN A 21 -17.90 -0.81 10.64
N ALA A 22 -16.82 -0.62 11.40
CA ALA A 22 -16.15 0.67 11.48
C ALA A 22 -15.60 1.14 10.13
N VAL A 23 -15.06 0.23 9.32
CA VAL A 23 -14.59 0.51 7.95
C VAL A 23 -15.76 0.93 7.04
N VAL A 24 -16.88 0.20 7.08
CA VAL A 24 -18.08 0.54 6.28
C VAL A 24 -18.63 1.92 6.68
N ASP A 25 -18.64 2.27 7.96
CA ASP A 25 -19.09 3.59 8.41
C ASP A 25 -18.10 4.70 8.01
N ALA A 26 -16.80 4.44 8.10
CA ALA A 26 -15.77 5.37 7.61
C ALA A 26 -15.89 5.62 6.09
N VAL A 27 -16.24 4.61 5.30
CA VAL A 27 -16.54 4.77 3.87
C VAL A 27 -17.73 5.70 3.65
N GLY A 28 -18.80 5.55 4.44
CA GLY A 28 -19.97 6.44 4.38
C GLY A 28 -19.59 7.90 4.62
N ILE A 29 -18.86 8.17 5.70
CA ILE A 29 -18.37 9.52 6.02
C ILE A 29 -17.50 10.06 4.89
N ALA A 30 -16.58 9.26 4.34
CA ALA A 30 -15.72 9.68 3.24
C ALA A 30 -16.52 10.06 1.99
N ILE A 31 -17.58 9.33 1.66
CA ILE A 31 -18.48 9.63 0.54
C ILE A 31 -19.21 10.97 0.75
N GLU A 32 -19.59 11.28 1.99
CA GLU A 32 -20.28 12.53 2.33
C GLU A 32 -19.35 13.75 2.25
N VAL A 33 -18.11 13.62 2.73
CA VAL A 33 -17.21 14.78 2.93
C VAL A 33 -16.18 15.00 1.82
N ILE A 34 -15.98 14.02 0.92
CA ILE A 34 -15.00 14.11 -0.16
C ILE A 34 -15.71 14.12 -1.52
N ASP A 35 -15.42 15.16 -2.31
CA ASP A 35 -15.83 15.25 -3.71
C ASP A 35 -14.61 15.05 -4.64
N MET A 36 -14.53 13.86 -5.24
CA MET A 36 -13.45 13.47 -6.14
C MET A 36 -13.37 14.32 -7.41
N ARG A 37 -14.47 14.98 -7.81
CA ARG A 37 -14.47 15.90 -8.96
C ARG A 37 -13.60 17.14 -8.70
N ARG A 38 -13.32 17.44 -7.43
CA ARG A 38 -12.48 18.56 -6.99
C ARG A 38 -11.12 18.12 -6.45
N HIS A 39 -10.93 16.82 -6.20
CA HIS A 39 -9.70 16.26 -5.64
C HIS A 39 -8.56 16.23 -6.67
N LYS A 40 -7.39 16.74 -6.27
CA LYS A 40 -6.13 16.64 -7.03
C LYS A 40 -4.99 16.29 -6.08
N GLY A 41 -4.14 15.34 -6.47
CA GLY A 41 -2.95 14.94 -5.71
C GLY A 41 -1.95 14.27 -6.62
N GLN A 42 -0.67 14.23 -6.20
CA GLN A 42 0.37 13.55 -6.98
C GLN A 42 0.21 12.02 -6.98
N HIS A 43 -0.48 11.46 -5.98
CA HIS A 43 -0.69 10.03 -5.88
C HIS A 43 -1.87 9.56 -6.75
N PRO A 44 -1.71 8.48 -7.55
CA PRO A 44 -2.82 7.89 -8.31
C PRO A 44 -3.97 7.47 -7.40
N ARG A 45 -5.19 7.85 -7.77
CA ARG A 45 -6.42 7.62 -7.00
C ARG A 45 -7.63 7.41 -7.92
N MET A 46 -8.58 6.59 -7.51
CA MET A 46 -9.81 6.33 -8.27
C MET A 46 -11.11 6.51 -7.47
N GLY A 47 -10.99 6.82 -6.17
CA GLY A 47 -12.16 7.12 -5.34
C GLY A 47 -11.82 7.87 -4.06
N ALA A 48 -12.87 8.35 -3.39
CA ALA A 48 -12.80 9.04 -2.09
C ALA A 48 -12.18 8.12 -1.03
N VAL A 49 -12.55 6.84 -1.08
CA VAL A 49 -11.79 5.75 -0.48
C VAL A 49 -11.19 4.94 -1.60
N ASP A 50 -9.88 5.03 -1.75
CA ASP A 50 -9.15 4.52 -2.92
C ASP A 50 -8.78 3.02 -2.79
N VAL A 51 -8.47 2.55 -1.58
CA VAL A 51 -8.25 1.12 -1.29
C VAL A 51 -8.50 0.81 0.19
N ILE A 52 -9.05 -0.38 0.44
CA ILE A 52 -9.26 -0.95 1.77
C ILE A 52 -8.58 -2.34 1.82
N PRO A 53 -7.34 -2.43 2.33
CA PRO A 53 -6.68 -3.69 2.57
C PRO A 53 -7.10 -4.30 3.92
N PHE A 54 -7.50 -5.56 3.93
CA PHE A 54 -7.53 -6.39 5.13
C PHE A 54 -6.25 -7.19 5.22
N ILE A 55 -5.60 -7.16 6.39
CA ILE A 55 -4.30 -7.80 6.60
C ILE A 55 -4.45 -8.68 7.84
N PRO A 56 -4.27 -10.01 7.72
CA PRO A 56 -4.23 -10.87 8.89
C PRO A 56 -3.00 -10.52 9.74
N VAL A 57 -3.19 -10.33 11.04
CA VAL A 57 -2.12 -9.95 11.98
C VAL A 57 -1.83 -11.08 12.96
N LYS A 58 -2.78 -11.42 13.82
CA LYS A 58 -2.64 -12.45 14.85
C LYS A 58 -3.94 -13.22 14.98
N ASN A 59 -3.87 -14.55 15.12
CA ASN A 59 -5.03 -15.43 15.27
C ASN A 59 -6.10 -15.23 14.18
N THR A 60 -5.67 -14.88 12.97
CA THR A 60 -6.53 -14.71 11.81
C THR A 60 -5.76 -15.16 10.59
N THR A 61 -6.45 -15.88 9.71
CA THR A 61 -5.90 -16.45 8.49
C THR A 61 -6.11 -15.53 7.30
N MET A 62 -5.38 -15.77 6.20
CA MET A 62 -5.61 -15.06 4.95
C MET A 62 -7.03 -15.31 4.43
N ASP A 63 -7.55 -16.53 4.54
CA ASP A 63 -8.88 -16.90 4.07
C ASP A 63 -9.98 -16.13 4.83
N GLU A 64 -9.86 -15.99 6.15
CA GLU A 64 -10.79 -15.16 6.94
C GLU A 64 -10.73 -13.68 6.52
N ALA A 65 -9.54 -13.15 6.23
CA ALA A 65 -9.40 -11.78 5.71
C ALA A 65 -10.01 -11.63 4.30
N ILE A 66 -9.89 -12.65 3.45
CA ILE A 66 -10.52 -12.67 2.12
C ILE A 66 -12.03 -12.60 2.25
N GLU A 67 -12.62 -13.46 3.10
CA GLU A 67 -14.07 -13.47 3.28
C GLU A 67 -14.59 -12.16 3.87
N LEU A 68 -13.89 -11.59 4.86
CA LEU A 68 -14.21 -10.27 5.41
C LEU A 68 -14.18 -9.18 4.33
N SER A 69 -13.19 -9.22 3.44
CA SER A 69 -13.07 -8.23 2.36
C SER A 69 -14.23 -8.29 1.37
N LYS A 70 -14.73 -9.50 1.07
CA LYS A 70 -15.90 -9.70 0.19
C LYS A 70 -17.18 -9.22 0.86
N GLU A 71 -17.36 -9.53 2.16
CA GLU A 71 -18.50 -9.06 2.95
C GLU A 71 -18.56 -7.53 3.00
N VAL A 72 -17.42 -6.88 3.26
CA VAL A 72 -17.32 -5.42 3.29
C VAL A 72 -17.58 -4.83 1.92
N ALA A 73 -17.03 -5.40 0.84
CA ALA A 73 -17.26 -4.92 -0.51
C ALA A 73 -18.74 -4.99 -0.92
N LYS A 74 -19.41 -6.10 -0.61
CA LYS A 74 -20.86 -6.26 -0.80
C LYS A 74 -21.64 -5.19 -0.02
N THR A 75 -21.33 -5.01 1.25
CA THR A 75 -22.03 -4.07 2.15
C THR A 75 -21.85 -2.62 1.69
N VAL A 76 -20.63 -2.24 1.27
CA VAL A 76 -20.32 -0.91 0.74
C VAL A 76 -21.16 -0.61 -0.52
N TRP A 77 -21.27 -1.58 -1.43
CA TRP A 77 -22.13 -1.44 -2.61
C TRP A 77 -23.61 -1.31 -2.23
N GLU A 78 -24.11 -2.17 -1.34
CA GLU A 78 -25.52 -2.20 -0.95
C GLU A 78 -25.95 -0.90 -0.23
N LYS A 79 -25.11 -0.38 0.67
CA LYS A 79 -25.42 0.79 1.51
C LYS A 79 -25.18 2.12 0.79
N TYR A 80 -24.11 2.23 -0.01
CA TYR A 80 -23.69 3.52 -0.57
C TYR A 80 -23.64 3.58 -2.09
N ARG A 81 -23.97 2.49 -2.79
CA ARG A 81 -23.86 2.40 -4.26
C ARG A 81 -22.47 2.77 -4.78
N LEU A 82 -21.43 2.48 -3.99
CA LEU A 82 -20.03 2.64 -4.39
C LEU A 82 -19.54 1.33 -5.03
N PRO A 83 -19.22 1.30 -6.33
CA PRO A 83 -18.73 0.08 -6.97
C PRO A 83 -17.39 -0.35 -6.38
N ALA A 84 -17.24 -1.65 -6.15
CA ALA A 84 -16.07 -2.23 -5.52
C ALA A 84 -15.40 -3.28 -6.41
N PHE A 85 -14.09 -3.16 -6.56
CA PHE A 85 -13.21 -4.16 -7.14
C PHE A 85 -12.54 -4.97 -6.03
N LEU A 86 -12.58 -6.29 -6.14
CA LEU A 86 -11.74 -7.17 -5.33
C LEU A 86 -10.32 -7.19 -5.90
N TYR A 87 -9.31 -7.16 -5.04
CA TYR A 87 -7.91 -7.16 -5.48
C TYR A 87 -7.04 -8.09 -4.63
N GLU A 88 -5.81 -8.35 -5.09
CA GLU A 88 -4.83 -9.24 -4.44
C GLU A 88 -5.41 -10.63 -4.13
N ALA A 89 -5.38 -11.08 -2.88
CA ALA A 89 -5.82 -12.44 -2.53
C ALA A 89 -7.34 -12.62 -2.68
N SER A 90 -8.10 -11.54 -2.76
CA SER A 90 -9.58 -11.59 -2.79
C SER A 90 -10.18 -11.78 -4.18
N THR A 91 -9.38 -11.82 -5.24
CA THR A 91 -9.86 -12.02 -6.61
C THR A 91 -9.04 -13.07 -7.36
N ASP A 92 -9.74 -13.87 -8.18
CA ASP A 92 -9.12 -14.77 -9.16
C ASP A 92 -8.96 -14.10 -10.53
N ASN A 93 -9.54 -12.91 -10.73
CA ASN A 93 -9.39 -12.18 -11.97
C ASN A 93 -7.95 -11.63 -12.08
N PRO A 94 -7.14 -12.09 -13.05
CA PRO A 94 -5.75 -11.67 -13.16
C PRO A 94 -5.59 -10.17 -13.44
N LEU A 95 -6.59 -9.53 -14.05
CA LEU A 95 -6.57 -8.09 -14.33
C LEU A 95 -6.82 -7.24 -13.07
N HIS A 96 -7.50 -7.81 -12.07
CA HIS A 96 -7.85 -7.11 -10.84
C HIS A 96 -6.86 -7.41 -9.69
N LYS A 97 -6.02 -8.45 -9.83
CA LYS A 97 -4.97 -8.80 -8.85
C LYS A 97 -4.16 -7.59 -8.40
N ASN A 98 -3.64 -6.80 -9.33
CA ASN A 98 -2.75 -5.68 -9.02
C ASN A 98 -3.50 -4.35 -9.01
N LEU A 99 -3.46 -3.69 -7.86
CA LEU A 99 -4.09 -2.39 -7.63
C LEU A 99 -3.70 -1.32 -8.66
N ALA A 100 -2.46 -1.34 -9.15
CA ALA A 100 -2.01 -0.37 -10.17
C ALA A 100 -2.72 -0.55 -11.51
N ASP A 101 -3.10 -1.79 -11.86
CA ASP A 101 -3.85 -2.08 -13.08
C ASP A 101 -5.29 -1.60 -12.94
N ILE A 102 -5.93 -1.80 -11.79
CA ILE A 102 -7.27 -1.23 -11.50
C ILE A 102 -7.21 0.30 -11.53
N ARG A 103 -6.21 0.93 -10.91
CA ARG A 103 -6.08 2.39 -10.83
C ARG A 103 -5.58 3.07 -12.10
N ARG A 104 -5.16 2.32 -13.12
CA ARG A 104 -4.71 2.90 -14.38
C ARG A 104 -5.82 3.77 -14.97
N GLY A 105 -5.49 5.03 -15.26
CA GLY A 105 -6.44 6.05 -15.71
C GLY A 105 -7.10 6.86 -14.59
N GLN A 106 -6.85 6.49 -13.32
CA GLN A 106 -7.31 7.21 -12.12
C GLN A 106 -8.83 7.42 -12.10
N PHE A 107 -9.32 8.43 -11.37
CA PHE A 107 -10.73 8.79 -11.30
C PHE A 107 -11.26 9.27 -12.67
N GLU A 108 -10.43 9.97 -13.44
CA GLU A 108 -10.82 10.64 -14.69
C GLU A 108 -11.22 9.68 -15.81
N GLU A 109 -10.51 8.56 -15.98
CA GLU A 109 -10.79 7.58 -17.05
C GLU A 109 -11.71 6.44 -16.58
N MET A 110 -11.92 6.30 -15.27
CA MET A 110 -12.73 5.23 -14.68
C MET A 110 -14.17 5.14 -15.25
N PRO A 111 -14.89 6.24 -15.54
CA PRO A 111 -16.23 6.19 -16.14
C PRO A 111 -16.30 5.45 -17.47
N GLN A 112 -15.22 5.43 -18.25
CA GLN A 112 -15.15 4.70 -19.52
C GLN A 112 -14.63 3.29 -19.30
N LYS A 113 -13.58 3.15 -18.47
CA LYS A 113 -12.97 1.87 -18.17
C LYS A 113 -13.95 0.87 -17.56
N ILE A 114 -14.76 1.28 -16.59
CA ILE A 114 -15.70 0.40 -15.87
C ILE A 114 -16.80 -0.22 -16.77
N LYS A 115 -17.01 0.35 -17.97
CA LYS A 115 -17.96 -0.18 -18.96
C LYS A 115 -17.38 -1.32 -19.80
N LEU A 116 -16.06 -1.47 -19.80
CA LEU A 116 -15.39 -2.55 -20.51
C LEU A 116 -15.69 -3.89 -19.80
N PRO A 117 -16.02 -4.97 -20.53
CA PRO A 117 -16.40 -6.25 -19.94
C PRO A 117 -15.37 -6.79 -18.93
N GLU A 118 -14.08 -6.58 -19.19
CA GLU A 118 -12.97 -7.04 -18.36
C GLU A 118 -12.75 -6.19 -17.09
N TRP A 119 -13.36 -5.01 -17.01
CA TRP A 119 -13.26 -4.06 -15.89
C TRP A 119 -14.61 -3.86 -15.20
N LYS A 120 -15.53 -4.81 -15.32
CA LYS A 120 -16.74 -4.84 -14.49
C LYS A 120 -16.34 -5.03 -13.02
N PRO A 121 -16.90 -4.24 -12.08
CA PRO A 121 -16.62 -4.41 -10.66
C PRO A 121 -17.20 -5.75 -10.15
N ASP A 122 -16.54 -6.34 -9.16
CA ASP A 122 -17.02 -7.56 -8.49
C ASP A 122 -18.34 -7.31 -7.75
N PHE A 123 -18.50 -6.11 -7.17
CA PHE A 123 -19.74 -5.65 -6.58
C PHE A 123 -20.14 -4.28 -7.15
N GLY A 124 -21.33 -4.25 -7.73
CA GLY A 124 -21.95 -3.03 -8.24
C GLY A 124 -22.17 -3.01 -9.73
N GLU A 125 -22.58 -1.84 -10.20
CA GLU A 125 -22.91 -1.60 -11.61
C GLU A 125 -21.72 -1.02 -12.38
N THR A 126 -21.81 -1.00 -13.71
CA THR A 126 -20.78 -0.49 -14.62
C THR A 126 -20.81 1.04 -14.75
N TYR A 127 -21.07 1.73 -13.65
CA TYR A 127 -20.97 3.19 -13.51
C TYR A 127 -20.28 3.54 -12.20
N ILE A 128 -19.51 4.63 -12.18
CA ILE A 128 -18.86 5.10 -10.95
C ILE A 128 -19.85 5.84 -10.05
N HIS A 129 -19.56 5.91 -8.74
CA HIS A 129 -20.25 6.85 -7.87
C HIS A 129 -19.91 8.30 -8.29
N PRO A 130 -20.88 9.21 -8.49
CA PRO A 130 -20.63 10.51 -9.12
C PRO A 130 -19.59 11.39 -8.42
N THR A 131 -19.57 11.36 -7.08
CA THR A 131 -18.65 12.16 -6.25
C THR A 131 -17.54 11.33 -5.63
N ALA A 132 -17.69 10.00 -5.55
CA ALA A 132 -16.81 9.15 -4.76
C ALA A 132 -16.00 8.16 -5.60
N GLY A 133 -16.32 7.98 -6.89
CA GLY A 133 -15.58 7.11 -7.79
C GLY A 133 -15.84 5.63 -7.54
N VAL A 134 -14.78 4.86 -7.36
CA VAL A 134 -14.80 3.41 -7.08
C VAL A 134 -13.81 3.08 -5.97
N VAL A 135 -13.96 1.91 -5.34
CA VAL A 135 -13.06 1.43 -4.30
C VAL A 135 -12.44 0.08 -4.67
N ALA A 136 -11.17 -0.15 -4.31
CA ALA A 136 -10.59 -1.49 -4.29
C ALA A 136 -10.60 -2.04 -2.87
N ILE A 137 -11.08 -3.26 -2.68
CA ILE A 137 -11.18 -3.89 -1.35
C ILE A 137 -10.59 -5.29 -1.46
N GLY A 138 -9.76 -5.71 -0.52
CA GLY A 138 -9.17 -7.04 -0.62
C GLY A 138 -8.21 -7.37 0.50
N ALA A 139 -7.81 -8.63 0.55
CA ALA A 139 -6.90 -9.17 1.53
C ALA A 139 -5.49 -9.31 0.96
N ARG A 140 -4.48 -9.02 1.78
CA ARG A 140 -3.08 -9.17 1.41
C ARG A 140 -2.18 -9.28 2.62
N MET A 141 -0.95 -9.74 2.38
CA MET A 141 0.12 -9.67 3.38
C MET A 141 0.44 -8.20 3.73
N PRO A 142 1.00 -7.95 4.93
CA PRO A 142 1.50 -6.64 5.30
C PRO A 142 2.45 -6.10 4.24
N LEU A 143 2.23 -4.84 3.87
CA LEU A 143 3.10 -4.13 2.93
C LEU A 143 3.85 -3.09 3.73
N ILE A 144 5.15 -2.99 3.48
CA ILE A 144 5.98 -1.97 4.11
C ILE A 144 6.18 -0.85 3.09
N ALA A 145 5.57 0.31 3.37
CA ALA A 145 5.85 1.54 2.64
C ALA A 145 7.13 2.14 3.23
N PHE A 146 8.23 2.05 2.47
CA PHE A 146 9.56 2.42 2.92
C PHE A 146 10.20 3.33 1.88
N ASN A 147 10.68 4.48 2.34
CA ASN A 147 11.23 5.50 1.48
C ASN A 147 12.69 5.76 1.82
N VAL A 148 13.54 6.00 0.83
CA VAL A 148 14.95 6.36 1.01
C VAL A 148 15.22 7.73 0.41
N ASN A 149 15.73 8.65 1.24
CA ASN A 149 16.06 10.02 0.86
C ASN A 149 17.47 10.09 0.28
N LEU A 150 17.61 10.78 -0.85
CA LEU A 150 18.86 10.97 -1.57
C LEU A 150 19.31 12.44 -1.49
N ASP A 151 20.61 12.70 -1.33
CA ASP A 151 21.19 14.07 -1.31
C ASP A 151 21.27 14.74 -2.68
N THR A 152 20.25 14.55 -3.51
CA THR A 152 20.15 15.16 -4.83
C THR A 152 18.74 15.67 -5.07
N ASN A 153 18.61 16.80 -5.77
CA ASN A 153 17.34 17.27 -6.30
C ASN A 153 17.03 16.69 -7.70
N SER A 154 17.88 15.80 -8.23
CA SER A 154 17.66 15.19 -9.54
C SER A 154 16.66 14.05 -9.49
N ILE A 155 15.42 14.34 -9.87
CA ILE A 155 14.37 13.31 -10.03
C ILE A 155 14.74 12.25 -11.07
N THR A 156 15.60 12.60 -12.03
CA THR A 156 16.14 11.64 -13.01
C THR A 156 16.97 10.56 -12.34
N ILE A 157 17.81 10.91 -11.35
CA ILE A 157 18.61 9.93 -10.61
C ILE A 157 17.71 9.04 -9.76
N ALA A 158 16.79 9.62 -8.99
CA ALA A 158 15.85 8.86 -8.18
C ALA A 158 15.02 7.86 -9.02
N ASN A 159 14.54 8.29 -10.20
CA ASN A 159 13.82 7.42 -11.13
C ASN A 159 14.68 6.31 -11.73
N LYS A 160 15.97 6.56 -12.01
CA LYS A 160 16.89 5.52 -12.48
C LYS A 160 17.10 4.46 -11.39
N ILE A 161 17.30 4.87 -10.14
CA ILE A 161 17.45 3.95 -9.01
C ILE A 161 16.15 3.17 -8.79
N ALA A 162 15.00 3.84 -8.76
CA ALA A 162 13.70 3.18 -8.62
C ALA A 162 13.45 2.13 -9.72
N LYS A 163 13.83 2.42 -10.98
CA LYS A 163 13.75 1.45 -12.08
C LYS A 163 14.69 0.27 -11.88
N ALA A 164 15.91 0.48 -11.38
CA ALA A 164 16.88 -0.59 -11.15
C ALA A 164 16.40 -1.57 -10.06
N ILE A 165 15.74 -1.08 -9.02
CA ILE A 165 15.37 -1.92 -7.86
C ILE A 165 13.99 -2.57 -7.97
N ARG A 166 13.06 -2.03 -8.76
CA ARG A 166 11.67 -2.53 -8.79
C ARG A 166 11.49 -3.76 -9.69
N HIS A 167 10.60 -4.64 -9.27
CA HIS A 167 10.34 -5.91 -9.95
C HIS A 167 9.94 -5.74 -11.42
N SER A 168 9.10 -4.74 -11.73
CA SER A 168 8.59 -4.51 -13.10
C SER A 168 9.69 -4.23 -14.13
N ASN A 169 10.92 -3.98 -13.68
CA ASN A 169 12.08 -3.72 -14.51
C ASN A 169 13.21 -4.76 -14.31
N GLY A 170 12.90 -5.90 -13.71
CA GLY A 170 13.88 -6.98 -13.46
C GLY A 170 14.66 -6.84 -12.14
N GLY A 171 14.31 -5.87 -11.30
CA GLY A 171 14.90 -5.70 -9.97
C GLY A 171 14.38 -6.70 -8.94
N LEU A 172 14.36 -6.30 -7.67
CA LEU A 172 13.93 -7.13 -6.56
C LEU A 172 12.45 -7.52 -6.70
N ARG A 173 12.16 -8.83 -6.60
CA ARG A 173 10.79 -9.32 -6.48
C ARG A 173 10.14 -8.72 -5.23
N TYR A 174 8.83 -8.53 -5.27
CA TYR A 174 8.06 -7.93 -4.17
C TYR A 174 8.45 -6.49 -3.82
N CYS A 175 9.19 -5.80 -4.70
CA CYS A 175 9.51 -4.39 -4.56
C CYS A 175 8.87 -3.59 -5.71
N LYS A 176 8.02 -2.62 -5.37
CA LYS A 176 7.55 -1.57 -6.28
C LYS A 176 8.24 -0.27 -5.88
N ALA A 177 8.74 0.50 -6.84
CA ALA A 177 9.44 1.75 -6.55
C ALA A 177 9.18 2.85 -7.59
N ILE A 178 9.18 4.10 -7.12
CA ILE A 178 9.10 5.33 -7.92
C ILE A 178 10.05 6.39 -7.34
N GLY A 179 10.53 7.31 -8.19
CA GLY A 179 11.23 8.50 -7.73
C GLY A 179 10.24 9.62 -7.42
N ILE A 180 10.47 10.35 -6.34
CA ILE A 180 9.64 11.48 -5.89
C ILE A 180 10.54 12.68 -5.55
N GLU A 181 10.08 13.89 -5.86
CA GLU A 181 10.74 15.14 -5.44
C GLU A 181 10.13 15.62 -4.12
N LEU A 182 10.98 15.93 -3.14
CA LEU A 182 10.58 16.58 -1.89
C LEU A 182 10.99 18.06 -1.98
N LYS A 183 10.11 18.87 -2.58
CA LYS A 183 10.40 20.27 -2.95
C LYS A 183 10.80 21.13 -1.76
N GLU A 184 10.12 20.98 -0.62
CA GLU A 184 10.41 21.75 0.60
C GLU A 184 11.82 21.50 1.14
N ARG A 185 12.38 20.30 0.89
CA ARG A 185 13.69 19.89 1.37
C ARG A 185 14.78 19.98 0.27
N ASN A 186 14.40 20.32 -0.96
CA ASN A 186 15.27 20.30 -2.14
C ASN A 186 16.07 18.99 -2.29
N ILE A 187 15.41 17.86 -2.02
CA ILE A 187 15.96 16.51 -2.19
C ILE A 187 14.99 15.63 -2.97
N THR A 188 15.44 14.44 -3.31
CA THR A 188 14.62 13.40 -3.93
C THR A 188 14.58 12.17 -3.07
N GLN A 189 13.59 11.33 -3.36
CA GLN A 189 13.31 10.13 -2.60
C GLN A 189 13.03 8.98 -3.56
N VAL A 190 13.54 7.81 -3.21
CA VAL A 190 13.09 6.55 -3.79
C VAL A 190 12.00 6.02 -2.88
N SER A 191 10.74 6.19 -3.30
CA SER A 191 9.58 5.69 -2.57
C SER A 191 9.27 4.26 -2.99
N MET A 192 9.12 3.37 -2.00
CA MET A 192 8.99 1.95 -2.25
C MET A 192 7.86 1.31 -1.45
N ASN A 193 7.27 0.29 -2.05
CA ASN A 193 6.32 -0.61 -1.42
C ASN A 193 6.88 -2.04 -1.49
N LEU A 194 7.21 -2.60 -0.32
CA LEU A 194 7.60 -4.00 -0.18
C LEU A 194 6.34 -4.83 0.03
N THR A 195 5.90 -5.53 -1.00
CA THR A 195 4.63 -6.29 -0.98
C THR A 195 4.73 -7.61 -0.22
N ASP A 196 5.96 -8.08 0.01
CA ASP A 196 6.28 -9.24 0.85
C ASP A 196 7.68 -9.06 1.44
N TYR A 197 7.72 -8.59 2.69
CA TYR A 197 8.97 -8.30 3.39
C TYR A 197 9.74 -9.56 3.81
N THR A 198 9.03 -10.70 3.96
CA THR A 198 9.64 -11.98 4.34
C THR A 198 10.52 -12.55 3.22
N ARG A 199 10.22 -12.16 1.97
CA ARG A 199 10.99 -12.56 0.78
C ARG A 199 12.01 -11.49 0.36
N THR A 200 11.62 -10.22 0.47
CA THR A 200 12.49 -9.08 0.17
C THR A 200 12.51 -8.13 1.37
N PRO A 201 13.48 -8.30 2.29
CA PRO A 201 13.53 -7.56 3.54
C PRO A 201 14.06 -6.13 3.35
N ILE A 202 13.76 -5.26 4.32
CA ILE A 202 14.10 -3.83 4.28
C ILE A 202 15.59 -3.61 4.05
N TYR A 203 16.46 -4.31 4.79
CA TYR A 203 17.92 -4.14 4.70
C TYR A 203 18.44 -4.36 3.28
N ARG A 204 17.90 -5.38 2.57
CA ARG A 204 18.34 -5.73 1.21
C ARG A 204 18.04 -4.61 0.23
N VAL A 205 16.87 -3.99 0.38
CA VAL A 205 16.42 -2.91 -0.49
C VAL A 205 17.22 -1.64 -0.20
N VAL A 206 17.46 -1.31 1.07
CA VAL A 206 18.31 -0.19 1.48
C VAL A 206 19.72 -0.32 0.90
N GLU A 207 20.34 -1.49 1.04
CA GLU A 207 21.69 -1.71 0.53
C GLU A 207 21.75 -1.65 -1.00
N LEU A 208 20.74 -2.16 -1.70
CA LEU A 208 20.69 -2.03 -3.15
C LEU A 208 20.52 -0.56 -3.60
N VAL A 209 19.66 0.21 -2.92
CA VAL A 209 19.53 1.64 -3.17
C VAL A 209 20.86 2.36 -2.90
N ARG A 210 21.59 1.97 -1.84
CA ARG A 210 22.90 2.53 -1.50
C ARG A 210 23.93 2.26 -2.60
N ILE A 211 23.95 1.04 -3.13
CA ILE A 211 24.83 0.64 -4.24
C ILE A 211 24.49 1.43 -5.50
N GLU A 212 23.20 1.51 -5.87
CA GLU A 212 22.76 2.24 -7.06
C GLU A 212 23.00 3.76 -6.95
N ALA A 213 22.77 4.36 -5.78
CA ALA A 213 23.03 5.78 -5.54
C ALA A 213 24.51 6.14 -5.69
N LYS A 214 25.41 5.29 -5.17
CA LYS A 214 26.87 5.48 -5.31
C LYS A 214 27.33 5.57 -6.75
N ARG A 215 26.67 4.87 -7.70
CA ARG A 215 27.00 4.95 -9.14
C ARG A 215 26.82 6.35 -9.73
N TYR A 216 26.03 7.20 -9.07
CA TYR A 216 25.76 8.57 -9.47
C TYR A 216 26.46 9.61 -8.57
N GLY A 217 27.30 9.18 -7.62
CA GLY A 217 27.92 10.07 -6.64
C GLY A 217 26.94 10.68 -5.64
N VAL A 218 25.80 10.00 -5.41
CA VAL A 218 24.71 10.45 -4.52
C VAL A 218 24.73 9.59 -3.26
N ASN A 219 24.53 10.22 -2.10
CA ASN A 219 24.41 9.56 -0.80
C ASN A 219 22.95 9.42 -0.38
N ILE A 220 22.72 8.44 0.48
CA ILE A 220 21.48 8.33 1.25
C ILE A 220 21.60 9.22 2.48
N VAL A 221 20.64 10.13 2.68
CA VAL A 221 20.59 11.07 3.83
C VAL A 221 19.55 10.69 4.88
N GLY A 222 18.83 9.60 4.64
CA GLY A 222 17.90 9.04 5.60
C GLY A 222 16.89 8.14 4.93
N SER A 223 16.02 7.55 5.74
CA SER A 223 14.91 6.72 5.29
C SER A 223 13.69 6.95 6.18
N GLU A 224 12.53 6.58 5.67
CA GLU A 224 11.26 6.79 6.36
C GLU A 224 10.36 5.56 6.17
N ILE A 225 9.74 5.12 7.26
CA ILE A 225 8.63 4.18 7.23
C ILE A 225 7.35 4.99 7.20
N VAL A 226 6.50 4.76 6.20
CA VAL A 226 5.20 5.42 6.10
C VAL A 226 4.14 4.54 6.74
N GLY A 227 3.62 4.97 7.90
CA GLY A 227 2.62 4.24 8.65
C GLY A 227 3.24 3.24 9.63
N LEU A 228 2.68 2.02 9.68
CA LEU A 228 3.14 0.96 10.57
C LEU A 228 3.98 -0.08 9.82
N VAL A 229 4.82 -0.79 10.56
CA VAL A 229 5.69 -1.85 10.07
C VAL A 229 5.56 -3.10 10.94
N PRO A 230 5.60 -4.31 10.38
CA PRO A 230 5.71 -5.53 11.17
C PRO A 230 7.00 -5.54 12.00
N MET A 231 6.90 -5.92 13.27
CA MET A 231 8.05 -5.98 14.19
C MET A 231 9.15 -6.92 13.66
N GLU A 232 8.76 -8.04 13.07
CA GLU A 232 9.67 -9.01 12.44
C GLU A 232 10.57 -8.36 11.37
N ALA A 233 10.03 -7.46 10.55
CA ALA A 233 10.80 -6.78 9.51
C ALA A 233 11.89 -5.85 10.08
N LEU A 234 11.66 -5.29 11.29
CA LEU A 234 12.65 -4.49 11.99
C LEU A 234 13.74 -5.37 12.60
N VAL A 235 13.34 -6.50 13.21
CA VAL A 235 14.28 -7.49 13.76
C VAL A 235 15.20 -8.01 12.67
N ASP A 236 14.66 -8.38 11.50
CA ASP A 236 15.46 -8.82 10.35
C ASP A 236 16.53 -7.79 9.95
N ALA A 237 16.19 -6.51 9.97
CA ALA A 237 17.12 -5.44 9.64
C ALA A 237 18.22 -5.31 10.72
N VAL A 238 17.87 -5.37 12.00
CA VAL A 238 18.83 -5.31 13.11
C VAL A 238 19.76 -6.51 13.07
N THR A 239 19.22 -7.73 12.93
CA THR A 239 19.99 -8.97 12.80
C THR A 239 21.00 -8.87 11.66
N TYR A 240 20.58 -8.37 10.49
CA TYR A 240 21.47 -8.20 9.34
C TYR A 240 22.59 -7.19 9.60
N TYR A 241 22.26 -5.98 10.05
CA TYR A 241 23.26 -4.91 10.20
C TYR A 241 24.22 -5.13 11.37
N MET A 242 23.79 -5.83 12.43
CA MET A 242 24.63 -6.15 13.58
C MET A 242 25.36 -7.50 13.45
N GLY A 243 24.97 -8.34 12.48
CA GLY A 243 25.53 -9.68 12.32
C GLY A 243 25.18 -10.62 13.48
N LEU A 244 23.96 -10.52 14.01
CA LEU A 244 23.54 -11.33 15.16
C LEU A 244 23.30 -12.79 14.74
N GLU A 245 23.91 -13.72 15.46
CA GLU A 245 23.76 -15.15 15.20
C GLU A 245 22.60 -15.74 16.02
N GLY A 246 21.70 -16.45 15.34
CA GLY A 246 20.55 -17.10 15.97
C GLY A 246 19.62 -16.12 16.71
N PHE A 247 19.52 -14.88 16.24
CA PHE A 247 18.61 -13.88 16.79
C PHE A 247 17.37 -13.71 15.90
N GLY A 248 16.20 -14.01 16.45
CA GLY A 248 14.91 -13.74 15.83
C GLY A 248 13.94 -13.06 16.79
N ILE A 249 12.69 -12.96 16.34
CA ILE A 249 11.60 -12.29 17.05
C ILE A 249 11.33 -12.90 18.45
N GLU A 250 11.63 -14.19 18.62
CA GLU A 250 11.53 -14.93 19.87
C GLU A 250 12.52 -14.47 20.95
N LYS A 251 13.57 -13.72 20.57
CA LYS A 251 14.51 -13.10 21.53
C LYS A 251 14.19 -11.65 21.85
N VAL A 252 13.11 -11.10 21.27
CA VAL A 252 12.59 -9.77 21.63
C VAL A 252 11.71 -9.90 22.87
N LEU A 253 12.02 -9.16 23.94
CA LEU A 253 11.32 -9.28 25.22
C LEU A 253 9.80 -9.06 25.09
N GLU A 254 9.40 -8.03 24.36
CA GLU A 254 8.00 -7.63 24.18
C GLU A 254 7.18 -8.64 23.37
N SER A 255 7.81 -9.50 22.56
CA SER A 255 7.07 -10.53 21.79
C SER A 255 6.45 -11.60 22.70
N HIS A 256 6.98 -11.78 23.91
CA HIS A 256 6.42 -12.67 24.94
C HIS A 256 5.26 -12.05 25.70
N LEU A 257 5.10 -10.72 25.65
CA LEU A 257 4.00 -10.02 26.33
C LEU A 257 2.71 -10.03 25.50
N THR A 258 2.82 -10.14 24.17
CA THR A 258 1.65 -10.12 23.28
C THR A 258 0.72 -11.32 23.44
N ASP A 259 1.17 -12.42 24.05
CA ASP A 259 0.33 -13.59 24.36
C ASP A 259 -0.37 -13.49 25.73
N LEU A 260 0.00 -12.50 26.55
CA LEU A 260 -0.51 -12.31 27.91
C LEU A 260 -1.64 -11.26 28.00
N ILE A 261 -1.92 -10.54 26.91
CA ILE A 261 -3.00 -9.56 26.84
C ILE A 261 -4.18 -10.21 26.11
N PRO A 262 -5.33 -10.41 26.78
CA PRO A 262 -6.50 -11.10 26.22
C PRO A 262 -7.13 -10.36 25.04
#